data_AF-A0A7C2TVG5-F1
#
_entry.id   AF-A0A7C2TVG5-F1
#
_cell.length_a   1.000
_cell.length_b   1.000
_cell.length_c   1.000
_cell.angle_alpha   90.00
_cell.angle_beta   90.00
_cell.angle_gamma   90.00
#
_symmetry.space_group_name_H-M   'P 1'
#
loop_
_entity.id
_entity.type
_entity.pdbx_description
1 polymer ?
#
loop_
_entity_poly.entity_id
_entity_poly.type
_entity_poly.pdbx_seq_one_letter_code
_entity_poly.pdbx_strand_id
1 'polypeptide(L)'
;MKHEGRVNGAMFDQAQMRILTWSEDGTARLWDIPGDLDFPHEYLVLQVQALTGTRLDLQRRQISVIRTKEWQALQEQYLAIARSHAKECQYPRQNLYLRFWGKGE
;
A
#
# COMPACT_ATOMS: atom_id res chain seq x y z
N MET A 1 -5.95 -1.72 -14.36
CA MET A 1 -5.75 -0.58 -15.28
C MET A 1 -5.78 -1.11 -16.71
N LYS A 2 -6.85 -0.88 -17.48
CA LYS A 2 -6.97 -1.36 -18.87
C LYS A 2 -7.64 -0.30 -19.74
N HIS A 3 -7.08 -0.12 -20.93
CA HIS A 3 -7.66 0.56 -22.07
C HIS A 3 -7.99 -0.46 -23.16
N GLU A 4 -8.94 -0.14 -24.05
CA GLU A 4 -9.33 -1.03 -25.15
C GLU A 4 -8.56 -0.72 -26.45
N GLY A 5 -7.71 0.30 -26.43
CA GLY A 5 -6.85 0.72 -27.52
C GLY A 5 -5.43 0.99 -27.05
N ARG A 6 -4.57 1.41 -27.99
CA ARG A 6 -3.18 1.74 -27.68
C ARG A 6 -3.12 2.93 -26.72
N VAL A 7 -2.38 2.77 -25.63
CA VAL A 7 -2.09 3.87 -24.71
C VAL A 7 -1.05 4.78 -25.36
N ASN A 8 -1.41 6.05 -25.52
CA ASN A 8 -0.58 7.07 -26.16
C ASN A 8 0.32 7.80 -25.17
N GLY A 9 -0.04 7.79 -23.88
CA GLY A 9 0.81 8.30 -22.83
C GLY A 9 0.20 8.21 -21.44
N ALA A 10 1.00 8.61 -20.47
CA ALA A 10 0.64 8.65 -19.06
C ALA A 10 1.34 9.84 -18.38
N MET A 11 0.72 10.39 -17.33
CA MET A 11 1.33 11.38 -16.44
C MET A 11 0.83 11.21 -15.00
N PHE A 12 1.63 11.58 -14.02
CA PHE A 12 1.16 11.73 -12.65
C PHE A 12 0.35 13.02 -12.47
N ASP A 13 -0.60 13.02 -11.54
CA ASP A 13 -1.16 14.27 -11.05
C ASP A 13 -0.14 15.02 -10.18
N GLN A 14 -0.41 16.30 -9.88
CA GLN A 14 0.52 17.13 -9.10
C GLN A 14 0.82 16.54 -7.71
N ALA A 15 -0.15 15.85 -7.11
CA ALA A 15 0.00 15.21 -5.82
C ALA A 15 0.75 13.87 -5.88
N GLN A 16 1.04 13.35 -7.09
CA GLN A 16 1.64 12.04 -7.34
C GLN A 16 0.82 10.87 -6.76
N MET A 17 -0.49 11.07 -6.63
CA MET A 17 -1.43 10.11 -6.04
C MET A 17 -2.21 9.34 -7.09
N ARG A 18 -2.27 9.89 -8.31
CA ARG A 18 -3.04 9.34 -9.42
C ARG A 18 -2.23 9.37 -10.70
N ILE A 19 -2.53 8.43 -11.57
CA ILE A 19 -1.96 8.36 -12.92
C ILE A 19 -3.08 8.68 -13.91
N LEU A 20 -2.89 9.70 -14.73
CA LEU A 20 -3.71 9.98 -15.91
C LEU A 20 -3.12 9.22 -17.09
N THR A 21 -3.94 8.44 -17.80
CA THR A 21 -3.58 7.80 -19.06
C THR A 21 -4.52 8.25 -20.16
N TRP A 22 -4.04 8.36 -21.41
CA TRP A 22 -4.88 8.64 -22.58
C TRP A 22 -4.56 7.66 -23.71
N SER A 23 -5.59 7.30 -24.48
CA SER A 23 -5.57 6.16 -25.39
C SER A 23 -6.24 6.47 -26.73
N GLU A 24 -5.87 5.71 -27.76
CA GLU A 24 -6.55 5.70 -29.06
C GLU A 24 -8.00 5.21 -28.97
N ASP A 25 -8.43 4.61 -27.85
CA ASP A 25 -9.82 4.25 -27.59
C ASP A 25 -10.75 5.47 -27.35
N GLY A 26 -10.23 6.68 -27.51
CA GLY A 26 -10.98 7.93 -27.33
C GLY A 26 -11.20 8.31 -25.87
N THR A 27 -10.59 7.60 -24.92
CA THR A 27 -10.75 7.88 -23.49
C THR A 27 -9.44 8.32 -22.84
N ALA A 28 -9.58 9.25 -21.89
CA ALA A 28 -8.59 9.45 -20.83
C ALA A 28 -9.14 8.85 -19.54
N ARG A 29 -8.29 8.19 -18.77
CA ARG A 29 -8.66 7.54 -17.50
C ARG A 29 -7.73 7.98 -16.40
N LEU A 30 -8.29 8.19 -15.22
CA LEU A 30 -7.54 8.56 -14.03
C LEU A 30 -7.59 7.37 -13.06
N TRP A 31 -6.41 6.94 -12.61
CA TRP A 31 -6.25 5.78 -11.74
C TRP A 31 -5.69 6.22 -10.40
N ASP A 32 -6.33 5.81 -9.30
CA ASP A 32 -5.73 5.90 -7.98
C ASP A 32 -4.58 4.90 -7.86
N ILE A 33 -3.46 5.34 -7.31
CA ILE A 33 -2.35 4.44 -6.97
C ILE A 33 -2.69 3.80 -5.62
N PRO A 34 -2.83 2.46 -5.56
CA PRO A 34 -3.08 1.77 -4.31
C PRO A 34 -1.78 1.58 -3.52
N GLY A 35 -1.84 1.74 -2.20
CA GLY A 35 -0.77 1.38 -1.27
C GLY A 35 -0.19 2.56 -0.50
N ASP A 36 0.49 2.26 0.61
CA ASP A 36 1.21 3.23 1.44
C ASP A 36 2.55 3.57 0.78
N LEU A 37 2.55 4.56 -0.11
CA LEU A 37 3.65 4.79 -1.06
C LEU A 37 4.96 5.24 -0.43
N ASP A 38 4.92 5.76 0.80
CA ASP A 38 6.08 6.25 1.54
C ASP A 38 6.36 5.48 2.83
N PHE A 39 5.64 4.38 3.10
CA PHE A 39 5.95 3.54 4.25
C PHE A 39 7.36 2.94 4.11
N PRO A 40 8.19 2.92 5.18
CA PRO A 40 9.57 2.50 5.03
C PRO A 40 9.69 1.06 4.51
N HIS A 41 10.45 0.91 3.43
CA HIS A 41 10.48 -0.32 2.64
C HIS A 41 11.07 -1.51 3.42
N GLU A 42 11.92 -1.24 4.42
CA GLU A 42 12.45 -2.24 5.35
C GLU A 42 11.36 -2.96 6.15
N TYR A 43 10.17 -2.35 6.31
CA TYR A 43 9.04 -2.92 7.04
C TYR A 43 7.97 -3.52 6.13
N LEU A 44 8.20 -3.65 4.81
CA LEU A 44 7.21 -4.24 3.90
C LEU A 44 6.83 -5.66 4.29
N VAL A 45 7.81 -6.49 4.69
CA VAL A 45 7.52 -7.85 5.17
C VAL A 45 6.67 -7.80 6.44
N LEU A 46 7.00 -6.92 7.38
CA LEU A 46 6.20 -6.75 8.60
C LEU A 46 4.75 -6.32 8.26
N GLN A 47 4.57 -5.33 7.38
CA GLN A 47 3.26 -4.86 6.93
C GLN A 47 2.44 -5.99 6.30
N VAL A 48 3.01 -6.73 5.34
CA VAL A 48 2.31 -7.85 4.68
C VAL A 48 1.88 -8.90 5.70
N GLN A 49 2.79 -9.30 6.60
CA GLN A 49 2.49 -10.33 7.59
C GLN A 49 1.44 -9.87 8.62
N ALA A 50 1.53 -8.62 9.09
CA ALA A 50 0.58 -8.02 10.03
C ALA A 50 -0.82 -7.85 9.42
N LEU A 51 -0.93 -7.52 8.14
CA LEU A 51 -2.22 -7.33 7.46
C LEU A 51 -2.90 -8.64 7.05
N THR A 52 -2.12 -9.67 6.72
CA THR A 52 -2.66 -10.89 6.09
C THR A 52 -2.70 -12.12 7.00
N GLY A 53 -1.97 -12.13 8.12
CA GLY A 53 -1.82 -13.34 8.94
C GLY A 53 -1.02 -14.45 8.27
N THR A 54 -0.30 -14.13 7.20
CA THR A 54 0.56 -15.06 6.47
C THR A 54 2.03 -14.71 6.71
N ARG A 55 2.88 -15.72 6.87
CA ARG A 55 4.34 -15.58 6.91
C ARG A 55 4.84 -15.57 5.50
N LEU A 56 5.65 -14.57 5.16
CA LEU A 56 6.32 -14.46 3.88
C LEU A 56 7.81 -14.74 4.07
N ASP A 57 8.25 -15.94 3.71
CA ASP A 57 9.67 -16.30 3.69
C ASP A 57 10.22 -16.05 2.27
N LEU A 58 10.90 -14.92 2.08
CA LEU A 58 11.47 -14.53 0.78
C LEU A 58 12.67 -15.41 0.38
N GLN A 59 13.40 -15.98 1.34
CA GLN A 59 14.55 -16.84 1.06
C GLN A 59 14.10 -18.19 0.51
N ARG A 60 13.10 -18.79 1.16
CA ARG A 60 12.52 -20.08 0.76
C ARG A 60 11.41 -19.95 -0.28
N ARG A 61 10.95 -18.71 -0.56
CA ARG A 61 9.81 -18.39 -1.42
C ARG A 61 8.55 -19.15 -1.00
N GLN A 62 8.28 -19.16 0.31
CA GLN A 62 7.15 -19.87 0.89
C GLN A 62 6.19 -18.90 1.59
N ILE A 63 4.90 -19.24 1.53
CA ILE A 63 3.85 -18.58 2.27
C ILE A 63 3.22 -19.62 3.21
N SER A 64 3.10 -19.28 4.49
CA SER A 64 2.44 -20.13 5.48
C SER A 64 1.55 -19.31 6.42
N VAL A 65 0.68 -19.97 7.19
CA VAL A 65 -0.18 -19.28 8.17
C VAL A 65 0.61 -18.97 9.45
N ILE A 66 0.45 -17.77 10.00
CA ILE A 66 1.02 -17.35 11.28
C ILE A 66 0.08 -17.74 12.42
N ARG A 67 0.63 -18.22 13.54
CA ARG A 67 -0.15 -18.52 14.74
C ARG A 67 -0.67 -17.22 15.38
N THR A 68 -1.88 -17.25 15.93
CA THR A 68 -2.57 -16.06 16.45
C THR A 68 -1.73 -15.19 17.38
N LYS A 69 -1.05 -15.77 18.38
CA LYS A 69 -0.21 -15.00 19.32
C LYS A 69 0.96 -14.29 18.66
N GLU A 70 1.58 -14.94 17.69
CA GLU A 70 2.69 -14.35 16.94
C GLU A 70 2.18 -13.25 16.01
N TRP A 71 1.04 -13.48 15.36
CA TRP A 71 0.41 -12.48 14.51
C TRP A 71 -0.01 -11.24 15.30
N GLN A 72 -0.48 -11.39 16.54
CA GLN A 72 -0.77 -10.28 17.45
C GLN A 72 0.48 -9.44 17.74
N ALA A 73 1.61 -10.07 18.04
CA ALA A 73 2.87 -9.35 18.26
C ALA A 73 3.33 -8.58 17.00
N LEU A 74 3.18 -9.18 15.82
CA LEU A 74 3.48 -8.51 14.54
C LEU A 74 2.53 -7.34 14.27
N GLN A 75 1.23 -7.49 14.59
CA GLN A 75 0.26 -6.40 14.51
C GLN A 75 0.64 -5.24 15.43
N GLU A 76 0.98 -5.51 16.70
CA GLU A 76 1.41 -4.48 17.65
C GLU A 76 2.65 -3.74 17.16
N GLN A 77 3.66 -4.47 16.67
CA GLN A 77 4.88 -3.88 16.12
C GLN A 77 4.58 -3.01 14.89
N TYR A 78 3.75 -3.50 13.96
CA TYR A 78 3.35 -2.76 12.78
C TYR A 78 2.61 -1.46 13.15
N LEU A 79 1.63 -1.54 14.07
CA LEU A 79 0.83 -0.39 14.47
C LEU A 79 1.68 0.69 15.16
N ALA A 80 2.67 0.31 15.96
CA ALA A 80 3.60 1.25 16.58
C ALA A 80 4.39 2.05 15.53
N ILE A 81 4.96 1.35 14.54
CA ILE A 81 5.73 1.98 13.45
C ILE A 81 4.81 2.83 12.57
N ALA A 82 3.66 2.29 12.17
CA ALA A 82 2.75 2.96 11.25
C ALA A 82 2.10 4.21 11.87
N ARG A 83 1.81 4.19 13.18
CA ARG A 83 1.37 5.39 13.92
C ARG A 83 2.45 6.46 13.95
N SER A 84 3.71 6.07 14.13
CA SER A 84 4.82 7.03 14.09
C SER A 84 4.97 7.65 12.70
N HIS A 85 4.98 6.80 11.66
CA HIS A 85 5.07 7.22 10.25
C HIS A 85 3.93 8.15 9.85
N ALA A 86 2.69 7.89 10.31
CA ALA A 86 1.52 8.68 9.96
C ALA A 86 1.65 10.18 10.30
N LYS A 87 2.52 10.57 11.25
CA LYS A 87 2.77 11.98 11.62
C LYS A 87 3.60 12.74 10.59
N GLU A 88 4.47 12.03 9.85
CA GLU A 88 5.42 12.59 8.88
C GLU A 88 5.13 12.10 7.45
N CYS A 89 4.03 11.35 7.27
CA CYS A 89 3.62 10.77 6.00
C CYS A 89 3.34 11.86 4.96
N GLN A 90 4.04 11.77 3.84
CA GLN A 90 3.91 12.61 2.66
C GLN A 90 2.56 12.38 1.94
N TYR A 91 1.99 11.18 2.05
CA TYR A 91 0.78 10.77 1.33
C TYR A 91 -0.35 10.27 2.25
N PRO A 92 -0.96 11.12 3.12
CA PRO A 92 -1.92 10.67 4.14
C PRO A 92 -3.16 9.95 3.61
N ARG A 93 -3.61 10.25 2.37
CA ARG A 93 -4.78 9.58 1.76
C ARG A 93 -4.52 8.10 1.44
N GLN A 94 -3.25 7.74 1.27
CA GLN A 94 -2.80 6.41 0.88
C GLN A 94 -2.24 5.61 2.06
N ASN A 95 -1.95 6.29 3.18
CA ASN A 95 -1.49 5.67 4.40
C ASN A 95 -2.48 4.61 4.92
N LEU A 96 -2.00 3.37 5.07
CA LEU A 96 -2.85 2.24 5.43
C LEU A 96 -3.27 2.28 6.90
N TYR A 97 -2.42 2.81 7.79
CA TYR A 97 -2.77 3.00 9.20
C TYR A 97 -3.91 4.00 9.34
N LEU A 98 -3.81 5.18 8.71
CA LEU A 98 -4.88 6.19 8.76
C LEU A 98 -6.19 5.66 8.17
N ARG A 99 -6.12 4.86 7.11
CA ARG A 99 -7.30 4.27 6.46
C ARG A 99 -8.06 3.28 7.34
N PHE A 100 -7.33 2.39 8.03
CA PHE A 100 -7.94 1.25 8.73
C PHE A 100 -8.04 1.45 10.25
N TRP A 101 -7.12 2.20 10.85
CA TRP A 101 -7.01 2.39 12.31
C TRP A 101 -7.11 3.86 12.76
N GLY A 102 -6.97 4.83 11.85
CA GLY A 102 -6.95 6.26 12.21
C GLY A 102 -8.30 6.92 12.54
N LYS A 103 -9.42 6.17 12.49
CA LYS A 103 -10.74 6.71 12.86
C LYS A 103 -10.99 6.51 14.36
N GLY A 104 -10.44 7.40 15.20
CA GLY A 104 -10.71 7.36 16.65
C GLY A 104 -9.72 8.08 17.57
N GLU A 105 -8.69 8.74 17.03
CA GLU A 105 -7.76 9.59 17.79
C GLU A 105 -8.07 11.08 17.56
#